data_AF-A0A7V9ZNP1-F1
#
_entry.id   AF-A0A7V9ZNP1-F1
#
_cell.length_a   1.000
_cell.length_b   1.000
_cell.length_c   1.000
_cell.angle_alpha   90.00
_cell.angle_beta   90.00
_cell.angle_gamma   90.00
#
_symmetry.space_group_name_H-M   'P 1'
#
loop_
_entity.id
_entity.type
_entity.pdbx_description
1 polymer ?
#
loop_
_entity_poly.entity_id
_entity_poly.type
_entity_poly.pdbx_seq_one_letter_code
_entity_poly.pdbx_strand_id
1 'polypeptide(L)'
;KQNAGDADALYLRLLERAAADPRTDANAVLLLSSPIISPNLMVVIDEFGSVQFTLTDSGMRSTPQPTFPQNTAAAFYNLAASVLSRPATSRDALTMQELMSLFYATGRLLPFFENSSAPYAVHAPTLRARHSELFNEIEAGRREQVTSQFNASGPAPRGYADPLRSLADELAHAPDSAARESIALLLVRAAVRNRYWDRARRAAAEIEDGGRRKSALSFIQVHQIKDILHAYEDQKEDDFESIAKFLREADVPPFAKAWGFAQTALIAARKKDSRTSQSVADLINEAETQAARTAPGKPERVAAYGVVVMVASSLDAPRAWTLLREFVKAANAVEDFTGDNASFDLNADDSSESEAAEQFIVEAEIFRLDGIFATMAHLDFDKALAEARALDGDVPQAFATIAAARAILERQNPEFRSQKSE
;
A
#
# COMPACT_ATOMS: atom_id res chain seq x y z
N LYS A 1 3.41 15.65 -11.96
CA LYS A 1 2.18 15.51 -12.79
C LYS A 1 2.62 14.96 -14.15
N GLN A 2 2.64 13.63 -14.31
CA GLN A 2 2.85 13.01 -15.63
C GLN A 2 1.55 13.16 -16.44
N ASN A 3 1.69 13.41 -17.73
CA ASN A 3 0.61 13.83 -18.62
C ASN A 3 -0.13 12.58 -19.15
N ALA A 4 -1.40 12.41 -18.81
CA ALA A 4 -2.18 11.20 -19.10
C ALA A 4 -2.24 10.86 -20.61
N GLY A 5 -2.26 11.88 -21.48
CA GLY A 5 -2.29 11.68 -22.93
C GLY A 5 -1.01 11.08 -23.52
N ASP A 6 0.15 11.33 -22.91
CA ASP A 6 1.42 10.78 -23.38
C ASP A 6 1.54 9.29 -23.03
N ALA A 7 0.97 8.87 -21.90
CA ALA A 7 0.91 7.47 -21.48
C ALA A 7 -0.01 6.64 -22.38
N ASP A 8 -1.18 7.17 -22.74
CA ASP A 8 -2.11 6.49 -23.66
C ASP A 8 -1.50 6.30 -25.05
N ALA A 9 -0.77 7.29 -25.56
CA ALA A 9 -0.07 7.21 -26.85
C ALA A 9 1.07 6.18 -26.84
N LEU A 10 1.83 6.09 -25.75
CA LEU A 10 2.87 5.08 -25.58
C LEU A 10 2.29 3.68 -25.53
N TYR A 11 1.20 3.48 -24.78
CA TYR A 11 0.55 2.19 -24.66
C TYR A 11 -0.08 1.73 -25.99
N LEU A 12 -0.70 2.63 -26.76
CA LEU A 12 -1.17 2.34 -28.12
C LEU A 12 -0.05 1.87 -29.04
N ARG A 13 1.12 2.53 -29.03
CA ARG A 13 2.28 2.11 -29.82
C ARG A 13 2.80 0.73 -29.42
N LEU A 14 2.73 0.38 -28.14
CA LEU A 14 3.09 -0.95 -27.66
C LEU A 14 2.12 -2.02 -28.19
N LEU A 15 0.80 -1.73 -28.17
CA LEU A 15 -0.22 -2.63 -28.73
C LEU A 15 -0.03 -2.83 -30.24
N GLU A 16 0.25 -1.75 -30.99
CA GLU A 16 0.50 -1.81 -32.43
C GLU A 16 1.76 -2.63 -32.75
N ARG A 17 2.85 -2.42 -31.99
CA ARG A 17 4.09 -3.19 -32.14
C ARG A 17 3.86 -4.67 -31.84
N ALA A 18 3.12 -5.00 -30.78
CA ALA A 18 2.79 -6.37 -30.43
C ALA A 18 1.87 -7.03 -31.47
N ALA A 19 0.95 -6.28 -32.08
CA ALA A 19 0.11 -6.79 -33.16
C ALA A 19 0.90 -7.11 -34.44
N ALA A 20 1.95 -6.33 -34.72
CA ALA A 20 2.81 -6.53 -35.89
C ALA A 20 3.89 -7.61 -35.71
N ASP A 21 4.24 -7.96 -34.47
CA ASP A 21 5.25 -8.98 -34.17
C ASP A 21 4.64 -10.40 -34.19
N PRO A 22 5.07 -11.29 -35.11
CA PRO A 22 4.57 -12.67 -35.13
C PRO A 22 4.97 -13.47 -33.89
N ARG A 23 5.99 -13.03 -33.13
CA ARG A 23 6.47 -13.69 -31.90
C ARG A 23 5.66 -13.31 -30.65
N THR A 24 4.71 -12.40 -30.76
CA THR A 24 3.82 -12.06 -29.64
C THR A 24 3.02 -13.28 -29.21
N ASP A 25 3.11 -13.60 -27.92
CA ASP A 25 2.56 -14.79 -27.29
C ASP A 25 1.53 -14.44 -26.19
N ALA A 26 1.01 -15.46 -25.51
CA ALA A 26 0.03 -15.30 -24.43
C ALA A 26 0.57 -14.47 -23.25
N ASN A 27 1.87 -14.55 -22.99
CA ASN A 27 2.53 -13.80 -21.92
C ASN A 27 2.58 -12.31 -22.21
N ALA A 28 2.90 -11.93 -23.45
CA ALA A 28 2.83 -10.54 -23.91
C ALA A 28 1.41 -9.97 -23.78
N VAL A 29 0.38 -10.77 -24.10
CA VAL A 29 -1.03 -10.38 -23.92
C VAL A 29 -1.37 -10.17 -22.44
N LEU A 30 -0.91 -11.04 -21.55
CA LEU A 30 -1.10 -10.90 -20.11
C LEU A 30 -0.46 -9.63 -19.56
N LEU A 31 0.79 -9.34 -19.94
CA LEU A 31 1.50 -8.12 -19.55
C LEU A 31 0.75 -6.86 -20.05
N LEU A 32 0.32 -6.87 -21.31
CA LEU A 32 -0.42 -5.77 -21.92
C LEU A 32 -1.84 -5.64 -21.38
N SER A 33 -2.39 -6.64 -20.69
CA SER A 33 -3.72 -6.57 -20.09
C SER A 33 -3.77 -5.71 -18.83
N SER A 34 -2.63 -5.53 -18.14
CA SER A 34 -2.57 -4.86 -16.83
C SER A 34 -3.21 -3.46 -16.88
N PRO A 35 -2.87 -2.54 -17.81
CA PRO A 35 -3.46 -1.20 -17.82
C PRO A 35 -5.00 -1.21 -17.97
N ILE A 36 -5.55 -2.06 -18.85
CA ILE A 36 -6.99 -2.05 -19.19
C ILE A 36 -7.84 -2.86 -18.21
N ILE A 37 -7.35 -4.03 -17.81
CA ILE A 37 -8.16 -5.04 -17.12
C ILE A 37 -7.86 -5.08 -15.63
N SER A 38 -6.62 -4.84 -15.22
CA SER A 38 -6.21 -4.95 -13.82
C SER A 38 -4.99 -4.06 -13.56
N PRO A 39 -5.15 -2.71 -13.49
CA PRO A 39 -4.04 -1.75 -13.34
C PRO A 39 -3.27 -1.89 -12.02
N ASN A 40 -3.73 -2.81 -11.18
CA ASN A 40 -3.32 -3.10 -9.83
C ASN A 40 -2.58 -4.44 -9.72
N LEU A 41 -2.42 -5.13 -10.85
CA LEU A 41 -1.78 -6.43 -10.97
C LEU A 41 -0.49 -6.28 -11.77
N MET A 42 0.65 -6.50 -11.11
CA MET A 42 1.94 -6.69 -11.75
C MET A 42 2.07 -8.16 -12.13
N VAL A 43 2.30 -8.40 -13.41
CA VAL A 43 2.61 -9.72 -13.94
C VAL A 43 4.13 -9.78 -14.08
N VAL A 44 4.79 -10.63 -13.30
CA VAL A 44 6.23 -10.88 -13.36
C VAL A 44 6.42 -12.22 -14.05
N ILE A 45 7.29 -12.27 -15.05
CA ILE A 45 7.66 -13.53 -15.70
C ILE A 45 9.09 -13.82 -15.27
N ASP A 46 9.31 -14.97 -14.63
CA ASP A 46 10.65 -15.35 -14.20
C ASP A 46 11.53 -15.82 -15.38
N GLU A 47 12.82 -16.03 -15.11
CA GLU A 47 13.81 -16.48 -16.10
C GLU A 47 13.51 -17.88 -16.69
N PHE A 48 12.64 -18.64 -16.02
CA PHE A 48 12.14 -19.92 -16.49
C PHE A 48 10.81 -19.78 -17.25
N GLY A 49 10.33 -18.55 -17.45
CA GLY A 49 9.09 -18.19 -18.13
C GLY A 49 7.82 -18.56 -17.36
N SER A 50 7.92 -18.78 -16.05
CA SER A 50 6.77 -18.95 -15.17
C SER A 50 6.18 -17.59 -14.84
N VAL A 51 4.85 -17.49 -14.93
CA VAL A 51 4.15 -16.25 -14.68
C VAL A 51 3.79 -16.17 -13.19
N GLN A 52 4.38 -15.19 -12.50
CA GLN A 52 4.06 -14.82 -11.14
C GLN A 52 3.19 -13.55 -11.13
N PHE A 53 2.16 -13.56 -10.28
CA PHE A 53 1.24 -12.43 -10.15
C PHE A 53 1.50 -11.76 -8.81
N THR A 54 1.93 -10.51 -8.85
CA THR A 54 2.15 -9.69 -7.66
C THR A 54 1.16 -8.53 -7.71
N LEU A 55 0.31 -8.40 -6.69
CA LEU A 55 -0.50 -7.20 -6.53
C LEU A 55 0.45 -6.05 -6.20
N THR A 56 0.37 -4.95 -6.93
CA THR A 56 1.11 -3.73 -6.56
C THR A 56 0.41 -3.08 -5.38
N ASP A 57 1.14 -2.38 -4.50
CA ASP A 57 0.54 -1.62 -3.40
C ASP A 57 -0.46 -0.54 -3.88
N SER A 58 -0.31 -0.07 -5.13
CA SER A 58 -1.31 0.78 -5.79
C SER A 58 -2.66 0.09 -6.01
N GLY A 59 -2.69 -1.23 -5.91
CA GLY A 59 -3.87 -2.06 -6.05
C GLY A 59 -4.85 -2.07 -4.89
N MET A 60 -4.45 -1.48 -3.77
CA MET A 60 -5.22 -1.39 -2.55
C MET A 60 -5.77 0.01 -2.26
N ARG A 61 -5.45 0.99 -3.12
CA ARG A 61 -6.20 2.25 -3.18
C ARG A 61 -7.23 2.10 -4.30
N SER A 62 -8.50 2.35 -4.02
CA SER A 62 -9.54 2.52 -5.05
C SER A 62 -9.23 3.77 -5.87
N THR A 63 -8.22 3.73 -6.72
CA THR A 63 -8.09 4.70 -7.80
C THR A 63 -9.23 4.41 -8.78
N PRO A 64 -10.07 5.40 -9.14
CA PRO A 64 -11.01 5.20 -10.23
C PRO A 64 -10.23 4.67 -11.43
N GLN A 65 -10.68 3.53 -12.00
CA GLN A 65 -10.02 2.94 -13.15
C GLN A 65 -9.84 4.03 -14.21
N PRO A 66 -8.62 4.21 -14.75
CA PRO A 66 -8.41 5.16 -15.83
C PRO A 66 -9.37 4.80 -16.97
N THR A 67 -10.24 5.74 -17.33
CA THR A 67 -11.18 5.58 -18.43
C THR A 67 -10.37 5.65 -19.73
N PHE A 68 -9.95 4.49 -20.24
CA PHE A 68 -9.21 4.46 -21.51
C PHE A 68 -10.10 4.95 -22.67
N PRO A 69 -9.52 5.64 -23.66
CA PRO A 69 -10.19 5.91 -24.92
C PRO A 69 -10.67 4.59 -25.55
N GLN A 70 -11.86 4.59 -26.15
CA GLN A 70 -12.44 3.39 -26.78
C GLN A 70 -11.52 2.74 -27.81
N ASN A 71 -10.74 3.55 -28.54
CA ASN A 71 -9.76 3.08 -29.52
C ASN A 71 -8.65 2.23 -28.88
N THR A 72 -8.20 2.59 -27.68
CA THR A 72 -7.16 1.88 -26.93
C THR A 72 -7.67 0.55 -26.41
N ALA A 73 -8.88 0.52 -25.85
CA ALA A 73 -9.54 -0.72 -25.46
C ALA A 73 -9.73 -1.67 -26.66
N ALA A 74 -10.17 -1.14 -27.80
CA ALA A 74 -10.37 -1.92 -29.02
C ALA A 74 -9.08 -2.53 -29.56
N ALA A 75 -7.99 -1.75 -29.59
CA ALA A 75 -6.68 -2.23 -30.02
C ALA A 75 -6.21 -3.43 -29.18
N PHE A 76 -6.39 -3.36 -27.86
CA PHE A 76 -6.05 -4.47 -26.97
C PHE A 76 -6.94 -5.70 -27.18
N TYR A 77 -8.27 -5.56 -27.20
CA TYR A 77 -9.16 -6.71 -27.36
C TYR A 77 -8.96 -7.42 -28.70
N ASN A 78 -8.67 -6.68 -29.77
CA ASN A 78 -8.35 -7.24 -31.07
C ASN A 78 -6.99 -7.97 -31.07
N LEU A 79 -5.95 -7.38 -30.45
CA LEU A 79 -4.66 -8.04 -30.27
C LEU A 79 -4.83 -9.35 -29.48
N ALA A 80 -5.45 -9.28 -28.31
CA ALA A 80 -5.66 -10.42 -27.43
C ALA A 80 -6.46 -11.53 -28.12
N ALA A 81 -7.56 -11.19 -28.81
CA ALA A 81 -8.31 -12.17 -29.60
C ALA A 81 -7.44 -12.81 -30.67
N SER A 82 -6.66 -12.03 -31.42
CA SER A 82 -5.82 -12.53 -32.52
C SER A 82 -4.68 -13.44 -32.09
N VAL A 83 -4.13 -13.24 -30.88
CA VAL A 83 -3.02 -14.03 -30.33
C VAL A 83 -3.54 -15.27 -29.61
N LEU A 84 -4.56 -15.12 -28.76
CA LEU A 84 -5.09 -16.21 -27.94
C LEU A 84 -5.90 -17.22 -28.75
N SER A 85 -6.48 -16.81 -29.88
CA SER A 85 -7.23 -17.72 -30.78
C SER A 85 -6.35 -18.42 -31.82
N ARG A 86 -5.03 -18.19 -31.85
CA ARG A 86 -4.17 -18.82 -32.86
C ARG A 86 -4.25 -20.35 -32.74
N PRO A 87 -4.59 -21.05 -33.84
CA PRO A 87 -4.52 -22.50 -33.84
C PRO A 87 -3.06 -22.93 -33.71
N ALA A 88 -2.80 -24.04 -33.02
CA ALA A 88 -1.47 -24.64 -32.99
C ALA A 88 -1.14 -25.11 -34.40
N THR A 89 -0.44 -24.30 -35.21
CA THR A 89 0.00 -24.74 -36.53
C THR A 89 1.07 -25.79 -36.33
N SER A 90 0.79 -26.98 -36.83
CA SER A 90 1.68 -28.12 -36.87
C SER A 90 3.00 -27.77 -37.56
N ARG A 91 3.98 -27.31 -36.77
CA ARG A 91 5.41 -27.35 -37.09
C ARG A 91 6.34 -27.21 -35.89
N ASP A 92 5.87 -26.71 -34.76
CA ASP A 92 6.53 -26.84 -33.46
C ASP A 92 5.47 -27.26 -32.44
N ALA A 93 5.63 -28.42 -31.81
CA ALA A 93 4.77 -28.78 -30.69
C ALA A 93 4.98 -27.73 -29.60
N LEU A 94 3.94 -26.96 -29.25
CA LEU A 94 3.99 -26.04 -28.13
C LEU A 94 4.52 -26.79 -26.91
N THR A 95 5.49 -26.20 -26.23
CA THR A 95 5.95 -26.70 -24.95
C THR A 95 4.78 -26.73 -23.97
N MET A 96 4.82 -27.62 -22.98
CA MET A 96 3.78 -27.67 -21.94
C MET A 96 3.62 -26.30 -21.25
N GLN A 97 4.70 -25.54 -21.15
CA GLN A 97 4.70 -24.20 -20.58
C GLN A 97 3.92 -23.19 -21.45
N GLU A 98 4.08 -23.22 -22.76
CA GLU A 98 3.31 -22.39 -23.69
C GLU A 98 1.83 -22.78 -23.71
N LEU A 99 1.52 -24.07 -23.55
CA LEU A 99 0.14 -24.54 -23.36
C LEU A 99 -0.45 -24.02 -22.03
N MET A 100 0.33 -24.01 -20.95
CA MET A 100 -0.12 -23.47 -19.65
C MET A 100 -0.36 -21.97 -19.73
N SER A 101 0.56 -21.20 -20.33
CA SER A 101 0.42 -19.75 -20.43
C SER A 101 -0.79 -19.37 -21.29
N LEU A 102 -1.02 -20.09 -22.39
CA LEU A 102 -2.18 -19.89 -23.26
C LEU A 102 -3.49 -20.27 -22.57
N PHE A 103 -3.52 -21.40 -21.86
CA PHE A 103 -4.68 -21.83 -21.07
C PHE A 103 -5.02 -20.81 -19.98
N TYR A 104 -4.00 -20.35 -19.25
CA TYR A 104 -4.19 -19.33 -18.22
C TYR A 104 -4.65 -18.00 -18.78
N ALA A 105 -3.99 -17.48 -19.82
CA ALA A 105 -4.35 -16.21 -20.44
C ALA A 105 -5.78 -16.23 -20.98
N THR A 106 -6.18 -17.33 -21.64
CA THR A 106 -7.53 -17.47 -22.17
C THR A 106 -8.55 -17.57 -21.03
N GLY A 107 -8.29 -18.36 -19.98
CA GLY A 107 -9.21 -18.53 -18.84
C GLY A 107 -9.38 -17.25 -18.03
N ARG A 108 -8.30 -16.50 -17.84
CA ARG A 108 -8.30 -15.22 -17.11
C ARG A 108 -9.00 -14.10 -17.88
N LEU A 109 -8.81 -14.03 -19.20
CA LEU A 109 -9.30 -12.92 -20.01
C LEU A 109 -10.70 -13.15 -20.57
N LEU A 110 -11.13 -14.41 -20.77
CA LEU A 110 -12.45 -14.76 -21.30
C LEU A 110 -13.62 -14.04 -20.59
N PRO A 111 -13.67 -13.96 -19.25
CA PRO A 111 -14.74 -13.24 -18.57
C PRO A 111 -14.80 -11.75 -18.90
N PHE A 112 -13.69 -11.11 -19.31
CA PHE A 112 -13.68 -9.72 -19.74
C PHE A 112 -14.23 -9.56 -21.15
N PHE A 113 -13.95 -10.50 -22.06
CA PHE A 113 -14.59 -10.53 -23.38
C PHE A 113 -16.11 -10.72 -23.25
N GLU A 114 -16.56 -11.62 -22.37
CA GLU A 114 -17.98 -11.91 -22.17
C GLU A 114 -18.76 -10.74 -21.55
N ASN A 115 -18.13 -9.96 -20.66
CA ASN A 115 -18.77 -8.86 -19.92
C ASN A 115 -18.49 -7.46 -20.49
N SER A 116 -17.78 -7.37 -21.61
CA SER A 116 -17.43 -6.10 -22.25
C SER A 116 -18.53 -5.62 -23.22
N SER A 117 -18.37 -4.41 -23.78
CA SER A 117 -19.33 -3.88 -24.75
C SER A 117 -19.43 -4.77 -26.00
N ALA A 118 -20.60 -4.74 -26.64
CA ALA A 118 -20.96 -5.55 -27.81
C ALA A 118 -19.87 -5.79 -28.88
N PRO A 119 -19.00 -4.81 -29.26
CA PRO A 119 -17.97 -5.04 -30.27
C PRO A 119 -16.87 -6.05 -29.87
N TYR A 120 -16.66 -6.33 -28.58
CA TYR A 120 -15.61 -7.24 -28.11
C TYR A 120 -16.15 -8.63 -27.76
N ALA A 121 -17.41 -8.70 -27.33
CA ALA A 121 -18.11 -9.95 -27.03
C ALA A 121 -18.18 -10.92 -28.23
N VAL A 122 -18.00 -10.43 -29.46
CA VAL A 122 -17.93 -11.24 -30.69
C VAL A 122 -16.77 -12.24 -30.69
N HIS A 123 -15.68 -11.96 -29.97
CA HIS A 123 -14.51 -12.83 -29.88
C HIS A 123 -14.65 -13.92 -28.81
N ALA A 124 -15.60 -13.77 -27.87
CA ALA A 124 -15.76 -14.67 -26.74
C ALA A 124 -16.07 -16.14 -27.12
N PRO A 125 -16.92 -16.44 -28.12
CA PRO A 125 -17.16 -17.83 -28.53
C PRO A 125 -15.91 -18.54 -29.04
N THR A 126 -15.08 -17.85 -29.83
CA THR A 126 -13.82 -18.40 -30.37
C THR A 126 -12.82 -18.66 -29.24
N LEU A 127 -12.70 -17.73 -28.29
CA LEU A 127 -11.83 -17.90 -27.12
C LEU A 127 -12.32 -19.02 -26.20
N ARG A 128 -13.63 -19.19 -26.03
CA ARG A 128 -14.21 -20.29 -25.25
C ARG A 128 -13.95 -21.65 -25.90
N ALA A 129 -14.08 -21.74 -27.21
CA ALA A 129 -13.73 -22.95 -27.96
C ALA A 129 -12.24 -23.28 -27.75
N ARG A 130 -11.36 -22.29 -27.91
CA ARG A 130 -9.91 -22.48 -27.72
C ARG A 130 -9.53 -22.87 -26.29
N HIS A 131 -10.15 -22.25 -25.29
CA HIS A 131 -9.96 -22.63 -23.89
C HIS A 131 -10.39 -24.09 -23.63
N SER A 132 -11.49 -24.52 -24.25
CA SER A 132 -11.99 -25.90 -24.11
C SER A 132 -11.08 -26.93 -24.80
N GLU A 133 -10.46 -26.57 -25.93
CA GLU A 133 -9.42 -27.40 -26.56
C GLU A 133 -8.22 -27.56 -25.63
N LEU A 134 -7.69 -26.44 -25.12
CA LEU A 134 -6.55 -26.45 -24.20
C LEU A 134 -6.87 -27.22 -22.91
N PHE A 135 -8.09 -27.11 -22.39
CA PHE A 135 -8.54 -27.86 -21.22
C PHE A 135 -8.40 -29.38 -21.39
N ASN A 136 -8.57 -29.88 -22.62
CA ASN A 136 -8.48 -31.30 -22.97
C ASN A 136 -7.04 -31.73 -23.30
N GLU A 137 -6.17 -30.81 -23.72
CA GLU A 137 -4.76 -31.08 -24.02
C GLU A 137 -3.87 -31.14 -22.76
N ILE A 138 -4.37 -30.61 -21.63
CA ILE A 138 -3.61 -30.46 -20.38
C ILE A 138 -4.00 -31.55 -19.37
N GLU A 139 -2.99 -32.12 -18.71
CA GLU A 139 -3.16 -33.09 -17.63
C GLU A 139 -3.94 -32.49 -16.44
N ALA A 140 -4.89 -33.27 -15.89
CA ALA A 140 -5.85 -32.81 -14.89
C ALA A 140 -5.22 -32.13 -13.65
N GLY A 141 -4.14 -32.70 -13.09
CA GLY A 141 -3.49 -32.12 -11.90
C GLY A 141 -2.86 -30.75 -12.15
N ARG A 142 -2.26 -30.54 -13.33
CA ARG A 142 -1.68 -29.24 -13.73
C ARG A 142 -2.77 -28.23 -14.05
N ARG A 143 -3.84 -28.69 -14.68
CA ARG A 143 -5.02 -27.87 -14.98
C ARG A 143 -5.69 -27.34 -13.72
N GLU A 144 -5.85 -28.17 -12.70
CA GLU A 144 -6.45 -27.76 -11.41
C GLU A 144 -5.58 -26.74 -10.67
N GLN A 145 -4.26 -26.96 -10.65
CA GLN A 145 -3.30 -26.01 -10.10
C GLN A 145 -3.42 -24.62 -10.78
N VAL A 146 -3.46 -24.59 -12.11
CA VAL A 146 -3.54 -23.33 -12.88
C VAL A 146 -4.94 -22.69 -12.79
N THR A 147 -6.00 -23.49 -12.79
CA THR A 147 -7.39 -23.01 -12.66
C THR A 147 -7.63 -22.35 -11.29
N SER A 148 -7.04 -22.90 -10.22
CA SER A 148 -7.12 -22.31 -8.88
C SER A 148 -6.52 -20.89 -8.81
N GLN A 149 -5.58 -20.58 -9.71
CA GLN A 149 -4.91 -19.28 -9.78
C GLN A 149 -5.70 -18.24 -10.59
N PHE A 150 -6.69 -18.65 -11.41
CA PHE A 150 -7.50 -17.72 -12.21
C PHE A 150 -8.20 -16.66 -11.35
N ASN A 151 -8.58 -17.05 -10.13
CA ASN A 151 -9.29 -16.21 -9.17
C ASN A 151 -8.39 -15.66 -8.05
N ALA A 152 -7.15 -16.14 -7.96
CA ALA A 152 -6.27 -15.89 -6.81
C ALA A 152 -5.62 -14.49 -6.82
N SER A 153 -5.66 -13.74 -7.93
CA SER A 153 -4.87 -12.50 -8.03
C SER A 153 -5.49 -11.35 -8.83
N GLY A 154 -6.81 -11.23 -8.96
CA GLY A 154 -7.38 -9.95 -9.41
C GLY A 154 -8.90 -9.96 -9.54
N PRO A 155 -9.54 -8.78 -9.46
CA PRO A 155 -10.98 -8.64 -9.26
C PRO A 155 -11.72 -9.36 -10.39
N ALA A 156 -12.63 -10.25 -10.02
CA ALA A 156 -13.58 -10.85 -10.95
C ALA A 156 -14.34 -9.73 -11.69
N PRO A 157 -14.75 -9.95 -12.95
CA PRO A 157 -15.64 -9.02 -13.64
C PRO A 157 -16.92 -8.87 -12.80
N ARG A 158 -17.30 -7.62 -12.59
CA ARG A 158 -18.25 -7.16 -11.58
C ARG A 158 -19.53 -7.98 -11.47
N GLY A 159 -19.59 -8.83 -10.44
CA GLY A 159 -20.59 -8.70 -9.38
C GLY A 159 -19.83 -8.29 -8.13
N TYR A 160 -20.35 -7.38 -7.31
CA TYR A 160 -19.76 -7.00 -6.01
C TYR A 160 -19.68 -8.24 -5.09
N ALA A 161 -18.64 -9.06 -5.26
CA ALA A 161 -18.25 -10.04 -4.28
C ALA A 161 -17.52 -9.25 -3.19
N ASP A 162 -18.18 -9.12 -2.05
CA ASP A 162 -17.58 -8.59 -0.84
C ASP A 162 -16.21 -9.26 -0.63
N PRO A 163 -15.09 -8.51 -0.64
CA PRO A 163 -13.73 -9.08 -0.59
C PRO A 163 -13.43 -9.77 0.75
N LEU A 164 -14.30 -9.61 1.75
CA LEU A 164 -14.20 -10.27 3.05
C LEU A 164 -15.13 -11.48 3.17
N ARG A 165 -15.95 -11.79 2.14
CA ARG A 165 -16.99 -12.82 2.24
C ARG A 165 -16.43 -14.21 2.51
N SER A 166 -15.37 -14.61 1.81
CA SER A 166 -14.75 -15.92 2.03
C SER A 166 -14.26 -16.07 3.46
N LEU A 167 -13.55 -15.06 3.98
CA LEU A 167 -13.05 -15.05 5.35
C LEU A 167 -14.19 -15.01 6.39
N ALA A 168 -15.28 -14.29 6.10
CA ALA A 168 -16.46 -14.27 6.97
C ALA A 168 -17.19 -15.63 6.98
N ASP A 169 -17.29 -16.29 5.83
CA ASP A 169 -17.88 -17.61 5.69
C ASP A 169 -17.01 -18.67 6.38
N GLU A 170 -15.69 -18.60 6.24
CA GLU A 170 -14.72 -19.45 6.95
C GLU A 170 -14.81 -19.26 8.47
N LEU A 171 -14.91 -18.01 8.95
CA LEU A 171 -15.06 -17.70 10.37
C LEU A 171 -16.34 -18.31 10.96
N ALA A 172 -17.43 -18.30 10.19
CA ALA A 172 -18.71 -18.87 10.60
C ALA A 172 -18.69 -20.41 10.68
N HIS A 173 -17.80 -21.07 9.94
CA HIS A 173 -17.67 -22.53 9.88
C HIS A 173 -16.38 -23.05 10.53
N ALA A 174 -15.71 -22.22 11.35
CA ALA A 174 -14.47 -22.59 11.99
C ALA A 174 -14.65 -23.84 12.89
N PRO A 175 -13.76 -24.85 12.78
CA PRO A 175 -13.93 -26.14 13.45
C PRO A 175 -13.68 -26.09 14.96
N ASP A 176 -12.85 -25.15 15.42
CA ASP A 176 -12.49 -24.97 16.83
C ASP A 176 -12.18 -23.49 17.14
N SER A 177 -12.02 -23.18 18.44
CA SER A 177 -11.75 -21.81 18.91
C SER A 177 -10.41 -21.27 18.38
N ALA A 178 -9.36 -22.10 18.28
CA ALA A 178 -8.06 -21.66 17.80
C ALA A 178 -8.09 -21.26 16.31
N ALA A 179 -8.78 -22.03 15.47
CA ALA A 179 -9.02 -21.72 14.07
C ALA A 179 -9.93 -20.50 13.91
N ARG A 180 -10.95 -20.35 14.77
CA ARG A 180 -11.82 -19.17 14.77
C ARG A 180 -11.02 -17.89 15.07
N GLU A 181 -10.13 -17.93 16.06
CA GLU A 181 -9.28 -16.80 16.41
C GLU A 181 -8.32 -16.42 15.27
N SER A 182 -7.63 -17.38 14.65
CA SER A 182 -6.70 -17.08 13.55
C SER A 182 -7.43 -16.49 12.34
N ILE A 183 -8.60 -17.04 11.97
CA ILE A 183 -9.42 -16.49 10.90
C ILE A 183 -9.93 -15.08 11.26
N ALA A 184 -10.31 -14.84 12.52
CA ALA A 184 -10.72 -13.53 12.99
C ALA A 184 -9.60 -12.50 12.87
N LEU A 185 -8.35 -12.86 13.23
CA LEU A 185 -7.17 -12.00 13.07
C LEU A 185 -6.89 -11.66 11.61
N LEU A 186 -6.95 -12.66 10.72
CA LEU A 186 -6.82 -12.45 9.27
C LEU A 186 -7.92 -11.52 8.73
N LEU A 187 -9.16 -11.71 9.17
CA LEU A 187 -10.28 -10.86 8.80
C LEU A 187 -10.11 -9.41 9.29
N VAL A 188 -9.58 -9.20 10.51
CA VAL A 188 -9.23 -7.87 11.02
C VAL A 188 -8.23 -7.19 10.10
N ARG A 189 -7.11 -7.86 9.76
CA ARG A 189 -6.08 -7.30 8.86
C ARG A 189 -6.65 -6.95 7.49
N ALA A 190 -7.39 -7.88 6.89
CA ALA A 190 -8.00 -7.68 5.59
C ALA A 190 -9.02 -6.53 5.61
N ALA A 191 -9.83 -6.41 6.66
CA ALA A 191 -10.80 -5.34 6.83
C ALA A 191 -10.13 -3.97 7.04
N VAL A 192 -9.10 -3.89 7.89
CA VAL A 192 -8.32 -2.67 8.15
C VAL A 192 -7.66 -2.15 6.88
N ARG A 193 -7.04 -3.03 6.10
CA ARG A 193 -6.40 -2.69 4.82
C ARG A 193 -7.36 -2.08 3.80
N ASN A 194 -8.62 -2.52 3.82
CA ASN A 194 -9.70 -2.00 2.98
C ASN A 194 -10.53 -0.90 3.66
N ARG A 195 -10.11 -0.40 4.83
CA ARG A 195 -10.82 0.63 5.63
C ARG A 195 -12.24 0.26 6.04
N TYR A 196 -12.54 -1.03 6.15
CA TYR A 196 -13.82 -1.53 6.62
C TYR A 196 -13.87 -1.60 8.15
N TRP A 197 -13.81 -0.44 8.80
CA TRP A 197 -13.63 -0.29 10.26
C TRP A 197 -14.68 -1.06 11.09
N ASP A 198 -15.96 -0.99 10.71
CA ASP A 198 -17.03 -1.70 11.42
C ASP A 198 -16.92 -3.22 11.29
N ARG A 199 -16.39 -3.71 10.15
CA ARG A 199 -16.20 -5.15 9.93
C ARG A 199 -14.98 -5.64 10.68
N ALA A 200 -13.90 -4.85 10.72
CA ALA A 200 -12.73 -5.15 11.54
C ALA A 200 -13.11 -5.23 13.03
N ARG A 201 -13.91 -4.29 13.54
CA ARG A 201 -14.38 -4.32 14.94
C ARG A 201 -15.24 -5.56 15.24
N ARG A 202 -16.14 -5.94 14.32
CA ARG A 202 -16.95 -7.17 14.47
C ARG A 202 -16.07 -8.41 14.49
N ALA A 203 -15.09 -8.51 13.60
CA ALA A 203 -14.14 -9.62 13.59
C ALA A 203 -13.31 -9.67 14.88
N ALA A 204 -12.83 -8.53 15.38
CA ALA A 204 -12.09 -8.47 16.64
C ALA A 204 -12.94 -8.94 17.84
N ALA A 205 -14.25 -8.71 17.83
CA ALA A 205 -15.15 -9.17 18.88
C ALA A 205 -15.27 -10.70 18.97
N GLU A 206 -14.93 -11.42 17.89
CA GLU A 206 -14.93 -12.89 17.84
C GLU A 206 -13.67 -13.53 18.44
N ILE A 207 -12.63 -12.74 18.75
CA ILE A 207 -11.39 -13.22 19.37
C ILE A 207 -11.63 -13.46 20.86
N GLU A 208 -11.45 -14.67 21.38
CA GLU A 208 -11.75 -15.00 22.79
C GLU A 208 -10.68 -14.46 23.74
N ASP A 209 -9.41 -14.60 23.38
CA ASP A 209 -8.29 -14.08 24.18
C ASP A 209 -8.34 -12.56 24.33
N GLY A 210 -8.39 -12.09 25.58
CA GLY A 210 -8.55 -10.68 25.92
C GLY A 210 -7.36 -9.82 25.50
N GLY A 211 -6.14 -10.34 25.56
CA GLY A 211 -4.91 -9.64 25.16
C GLY A 211 -4.83 -9.45 23.65
N ARG A 212 -5.12 -10.51 22.88
CA ARG A 212 -5.21 -10.48 21.42
C ARG A 212 -6.35 -9.61 20.93
N ARG A 213 -7.53 -9.70 21.57
CA ARG A 213 -8.66 -8.81 21.25
C ARG A 213 -8.29 -7.35 21.46
N LYS A 214 -7.62 -7.02 22.57
CA LYS A 214 -7.12 -5.66 22.83
C LYS A 214 -6.11 -5.22 21.78
N SER A 215 -5.17 -6.09 21.41
CA SER A 215 -4.16 -5.81 20.38
C SER A 215 -4.79 -5.58 19.01
N ALA A 216 -5.80 -6.38 18.63
CA ALA A 216 -6.56 -6.22 17.39
C ALA A 216 -7.34 -4.89 17.37
N LEU A 217 -7.98 -4.50 18.48
CA LEU A 217 -8.68 -3.22 18.59
C LEU A 217 -7.71 -2.03 18.52
N SER A 218 -6.56 -2.12 19.19
CA SER A 218 -5.48 -1.14 19.08
C SER A 218 -4.99 -1.03 17.63
N PHE A 219 -4.73 -2.14 16.95
CA PHE A 219 -4.34 -2.17 15.55
C PHE A 219 -5.35 -1.47 14.62
N ILE A 220 -6.65 -1.73 14.82
CA ILE A 220 -7.72 -1.02 14.09
C ILE A 220 -7.62 0.50 14.33
N GLN A 221 -7.51 0.92 15.59
CA GLN A 221 -7.47 2.34 15.95
C GLN A 221 -6.21 3.03 15.43
N VAL A 222 -5.03 2.40 15.50
CA VAL A 222 -3.79 2.96 14.95
C VAL A 222 -3.88 3.15 13.43
N HIS A 223 -4.50 2.21 12.71
CA HIS A 223 -4.73 2.38 11.28
C HIS A 223 -5.78 3.46 10.96
N GLN A 224 -6.82 3.61 11.79
CA GLN A 224 -7.73 4.74 11.67
C GLN A 224 -6.99 6.08 11.89
N ILE A 225 -6.05 6.12 12.84
CA ILE A 225 -5.19 7.28 13.08
C ILE A 225 -4.31 7.56 11.85
N LYS A 226 -3.66 6.54 11.27
CA LYS A 226 -2.87 6.65 10.04
C LYS A 226 -3.68 7.21 8.87
N ASP A 227 -4.98 6.94 8.82
CA ASP A 227 -5.88 7.36 7.74
C ASP A 227 -6.49 8.76 7.93
N ILE A 228 -6.31 9.41 9.09
CA ILE A 228 -6.92 10.71 9.42
C ILE A 228 -6.71 11.76 8.32
N LEU A 229 -5.46 12.00 7.90
CA LEU A 229 -5.21 13.04 6.89
C LEU A 229 -5.89 12.77 5.55
N HIS A 230 -6.08 11.50 5.19
CA HIS A 230 -6.76 11.11 3.96
C HIS A 230 -8.28 11.21 4.10
N ALA A 231 -8.85 10.72 5.20
CA ALA A 231 -10.29 10.79 5.47
C ALA A 231 -10.80 12.25 5.46
N TYR A 232 -9.94 13.20 5.81
CA TYR A 232 -10.25 14.63 5.87
C TYR A 232 -9.56 15.46 4.77
N GLU A 233 -9.23 14.85 3.63
CA GLU A 233 -8.56 15.53 2.51
C GLU A 233 -9.46 16.58 1.83
N ASP A 234 -10.77 16.30 1.73
CA ASP A 234 -11.74 17.09 0.97
C ASP A 234 -12.13 18.44 1.63
N GLN A 235 -11.61 18.78 2.81
CA GLN A 235 -11.84 20.03 3.55
C GLN A 235 -13.32 20.35 3.87
N LYS A 236 -14.25 19.43 3.59
CA LYS A 236 -15.69 19.61 3.78
C LYS A 236 -16.17 19.28 5.19
N GLU A 237 -15.46 18.38 5.86
CA GLU A 237 -15.72 18.01 7.25
C GLU A 237 -14.62 18.58 8.13
N ASP A 238 -14.97 19.63 8.85
CA ASP A 238 -14.04 20.48 9.61
C ASP A 238 -14.05 20.10 11.09
N ASP A 239 -14.06 18.80 11.40
CA ASP A 239 -14.31 18.28 12.76
C ASP A 239 -13.05 17.77 13.46
N PHE A 240 -11.99 18.59 13.45
CA PHE A 240 -10.76 18.28 14.17
C PHE A 240 -11.00 18.11 15.69
N GLU A 241 -12.07 18.70 16.23
CA GLU A 241 -12.44 18.55 17.64
C GLU A 241 -12.94 17.13 17.95
N SER A 242 -13.77 16.54 17.09
CA SER A 242 -14.15 15.13 17.21
C SER A 242 -12.96 14.18 17.02
N ILE A 243 -12.03 14.50 16.11
CA ILE A 243 -10.79 13.72 15.97
C ILE A 243 -9.97 13.79 17.27
N ALA A 244 -9.78 14.99 17.83
CA ALA A 244 -9.06 15.17 19.09
C ALA A 244 -9.74 14.43 20.25
N LYS A 245 -11.08 14.44 20.30
CA LYS A 245 -11.84 13.66 21.29
C LYS A 245 -11.61 12.16 21.12
N PHE A 246 -11.72 11.64 19.90
CA PHE A 246 -11.42 10.25 19.58
C PHE A 246 -10.01 9.84 20.04
N LEU A 247 -8.99 10.67 19.78
CA LEU A 247 -7.61 10.39 20.18
C LEU A 247 -7.40 10.34 21.70
N ARG A 248 -8.10 11.21 22.45
CA ARG A 248 -8.04 11.20 23.92
C ARG A 248 -8.63 9.91 24.48
N GLU A 249 -9.75 9.46 23.91
CA GLU A 249 -10.50 8.25 24.33
C GLU A 249 -9.90 6.94 23.79
N ALA A 250 -9.10 6.98 22.72
CA ALA A 250 -8.52 5.80 22.09
C ALA A 250 -7.61 5.00 23.05
N ASP A 251 -7.69 3.67 22.99
CA ASP A 251 -6.85 2.75 23.74
C ASP A 251 -5.72 2.24 22.84
N VAL A 252 -4.82 3.16 22.51
CA VAL A 252 -3.66 2.92 21.64
C VAL A 252 -2.37 3.36 22.34
N PRO A 253 -1.20 2.83 21.93
CA PRO A 253 0.08 3.25 22.46
C PRO A 253 0.32 4.77 22.34
N PRO A 254 1.12 5.37 23.24
CA PRO A 254 1.36 6.81 23.23
C PRO A 254 1.92 7.35 21.91
N PHE A 255 2.78 6.60 21.21
CA PHE A 255 3.32 7.03 19.91
C PHE A 255 2.22 7.25 18.86
N ALA A 256 1.21 6.39 18.84
CA ALA A 256 0.09 6.51 17.91
C ALA A 256 -0.78 7.74 18.26
N LYS A 257 -0.98 8.03 19.56
CA LYS A 257 -1.65 9.27 19.97
C LYS A 257 -0.86 10.50 19.55
N ALA A 258 0.46 10.50 19.72
CA ALA A 258 1.33 11.59 19.27
C ALA A 258 1.16 11.83 17.77
N TRP A 259 1.15 10.76 16.98
CA TRP A 259 0.91 10.84 15.54
C TRP A 259 -0.46 11.42 15.21
N GLY A 260 -1.51 10.95 15.87
CA GLY A 260 -2.87 11.45 15.65
C GLY A 260 -3.02 12.93 15.98
N PHE A 261 -2.49 13.39 17.11
CA PHE A 261 -2.58 14.80 17.50
C PHE A 261 -1.80 15.70 16.53
N ALA A 262 -0.64 15.26 16.07
CA ALA A 262 0.14 15.99 15.08
C ALA A 262 -0.61 16.10 13.73
N GLN A 263 -1.23 15.02 13.25
CA GLN A 263 -2.09 15.08 12.06
C GLN A 263 -3.30 16.00 12.26
N THR A 264 -3.91 15.94 13.44
CA THR A 264 -5.06 16.79 13.80
C THR A 264 -4.67 18.27 13.81
N ALA A 265 -3.46 18.62 14.25
CA ALA A 265 -2.93 19.98 14.19
C ALA A 265 -2.82 20.49 12.74
N LEU A 266 -2.38 19.64 11.80
CA LEU A 266 -2.36 19.99 10.36
C LEU A 266 -3.77 20.23 9.80
N ILE A 267 -4.76 19.44 10.22
CA ILE A 267 -6.16 19.65 9.81
C ILE A 267 -6.68 20.96 10.40
N ALA A 268 -6.47 21.18 11.70
CA ALA A 268 -6.86 22.41 12.37
C ALA A 268 -6.27 23.64 11.67
N ALA A 269 -4.97 23.63 11.34
CA ALA A 269 -4.26 24.74 10.70
C ALA A 269 -4.81 25.16 9.32
N ARG A 270 -5.65 24.34 8.67
CA ARG A 270 -6.34 24.71 7.43
C ARG A 270 -7.42 25.78 7.67
N LYS A 271 -7.93 25.89 8.89
CA LYS A 271 -8.91 26.91 9.29
C LYS A 271 -8.23 28.26 9.50
N LYS A 272 -8.71 29.29 8.83
CA LYS A 272 -8.15 30.65 8.88
C LYS A 272 -8.80 31.54 9.95
N ASP A 273 -8.92 31.02 11.17
CA ASP A 273 -9.54 31.72 12.29
C ASP A 273 -8.56 31.90 13.46
N SER A 274 -8.67 33.00 14.20
CA SER A 274 -7.76 33.32 15.31
C SER A 274 -7.80 32.31 16.47
N ARG A 275 -8.95 31.66 16.69
CA ARG A 275 -9.11 30.60 17.69
C ARG A 275 -8.35 29.32 17.30
N THR A 276 -8.16 29.10 16.00
CA THR A 276 -7.47 27.92 15.47
C THR A 276 -6.00 27.92 15.82
N SER A 277 -5.33 29.08 15.86
CA SER A 277 -3.91 29.14 16.20
C SER A 277 -3.63 28.61 17.61
N GLN A 278 -4.50 28.93 18.58
CA GLN A 278 -4.39 28.38 19.94
C GLN A 278 -4.65 26.87 19.94
N SER A 279 -5.71 26.41 19.26
CA SER A 279 -6.01 24.97 19.14
C SER A 279 -4.87 24.19 18.49
N VAL A 280 -4.20 24.74 17.48
CA VAL A 280 -3.03 24.13 16.83
C VAL A 280 -1.89 23.99 17.82
N ALA A 281 -1.59 25.04 18.59
CA ALA A 281 -0.54 24.99 19.61
C ALA A 281 -0.86 23.95 20.71
N ASP A 282 -2.12 23.87 21.14
CA ASP A 282 -2.60 22.90 22.13
C ASP A 282 -2.51 21.46 21.59
N LEU A 283 -2.84 21.22 20.32
CA LEU A 283 -2.71 19.90 19.69
C LEU A 283 -1.24 19.47 19.56
N ILE A 284 -0.32 20.39 19.24
CA ILE A 284 1.11 20.10 19.23
C ILE A 284 1.61 19.83 20.67
N ASN A 285 1.10 20.54 21.69
CA ASN A 285 1.38 20.26 23.11
C ASN A 285 0.93 18.85 23.51
N GLU A 286 -0.27 18.43 23.11
CA GLU A 286 -0.77 17.08 23.36
C GLU A 286 0.10 16.05 22.64
N ALA A 287 0.47 16.29 21.39
CA ALA A 287 1.33 15.38 20.62
C ALA A 287 2.71 15.19 21.28
N GLU A 288 3.36 16.28 21.70
CA GLU A 288 4.63 16.26 22.41
C GLU A 288 4.53 15.52 23.76
N THR A 289 3.44 15.76 24.50
CA THR A 289 3.18 15.06 25.77
C THR A 289 3.07 13.56 25.56
N GLN A 290 2.40 13.11 24.51
CA GLN A 290 2.30 11.69 24.20
C GLN A 290 3.63 11.11 23.72
N ALA A 291 4.41 11.85 22.93
CA ALA A 291 5.76 11.42 22.52
C ALA A 291 6.68 11.22 23.72
N ALA A 292 6.63 12.12 24.71
CA ALA A 292 7.40 12.01 25.94
C ALA A 292 6.99 10.82 26.83
N ARG A 293 5.72 10.40 26.76
CA ARG A 293 5.17 9.23 27.46
C ARG A 293 5.57 7.89 26.85
N THR A 294 5.97 7.87 25.58
CA THR A 294 6.53 6.67 24.95
C THR A 294 7.82 6.26 25.67
N ALA A 295 8.00 4.97 25.91
CA ALA A 295 9.13 4.45 26.68
C ALA A 295 10.48 4.91 26.10
N PRO A 296 11.45 5.30 26.94
CA PRO A 296 12.79 5.68 26.49
C PRO A 296 13.53 4.47 25.89
N GLY A 297 14.45 4.74 24.96
CA GLY A 297 15.27 3.70 24.30
C GLY A 297 14.49 2.78 23.35
N LYS A 298 13.26 3.15 23.00
CA LYS A 298 12.39 2.42 22.07
C LYS A 298 12.24 3.17 20.74
N PRO A 299 12.30 2.50 19.57
CA PRO A 299 12.10 3.12 18.26
C PRO A 299 10.80 3.93 18.13
N GLU A 300 9.74 3.52 18.83
CA GLU A 300 8.44 4.19 18.88
C GLU A 300 8.55 5.62 19.42
N ARG A 301 9.49 5.89 20.33
CA ARG A 301 9.71 7.24 20.89
C ARG A 301 10.39 8.13 19.86
N VAL A 302 11.34 7.60 19.10
CA VAL A 302 12.00 8.28 17.97
C VAL A 302 10.95 8.67 16.95
N ALA A 303 10.09 7.73 16.58
CA ALA A 303 8.96 7.96 15.70
C ALA A 303 8.03 9.04 16.25
N ALA A 304 7.56 8.89 17.50
CA ALA A 304 6.65 9.87 18.09
C ALA A 304 7.19 11.31 18.00
N TYR A 305 8.45 11.55 18.36
CA TYR A 305 9.06 12.86 18.20
C TYR A 305 9.23 13.27 16.73
N GLY A 306 9.61 12.34 15.85
CA GLY A 306 9.83 12.61 14.44
C GLY A 306 8.60 13.21 13.75
N VAL A 307 7.41 12.69 14.02
CA VAL A 307 6.17 13.27 13.48
C VAL A 307 5.86 14.64 14.05
N VAL A 308 6.08 14.84 15.36
CA VAL A 308 5.83 16.16 15.97
C VAL A 308 6.81 17.20 15.43
N VAL A 309 8.08 16.84 15.17
CA VAL A 309 9.06 17.69 14.48
C VAL A 309 8.56 18.06 13.10
N MET A 310 8.13 17.08 12.29
CA MET A 310 7.65 17.32 10.93
C MET A 310 6.47 18.27 10.89
N VAL A 311 5.48 18.09 11.78
CA VAL A 311 4.33 19.00 11.86
C VAL A 311 4.73 20.37 12.37
N ALA A 312 5.51 20.44 13.45
CA ALA A 312 5.99 21.70 14.01
C ALA A 312 6.84 22.48 12.99
N SER A 313 7.62 21.81 12.14
CA SER A 313 8.44 22.48 11.11
C SER A 313 7.61 23.37 10.18
N SER A 314 6.35 23.00 9.94
CA SER A 314 5.42 23.71 9.07
C SER A 314 4.53 24.73 9.79
N LEU A 315 4.30 24.55 11.11
CA LEU A 315 3.32 25.34 11.88
C LEU A 315 3.97 26.23 12.96
N ASP A 316 5.11 25.84 13.51
CA ASP A 316 5.83 26.48 14.61
C ASP A 316 7.34 26.14 14.54
N ALA A 317 8.06 26.84 13.65
CA ALA A 317 9.47 26.57 13.37
C ALA A 317 10.39 26.68 14.62
N PRO A 318 10.24 27.67 15.52
CA PRO A 318 11.01 27.70 16.77
C PRO A 318 10.84 26.44 17.60
N ARG A 319 9.61 25.94 17.72
CA ARG A 319 9.31 24.71 18.48
C ARG A 319 9.87 23.46 17.81
N ALA A 320 9.87 23.41 16.48
CA ALA A 320 10.44 22.30 15.72
C ALA A 320 11.90 22.03 16.08
N TRP A 321 12.71 23.07 16.34
CA TRP A 321 14.11 22.90 16.77
C TRP A 321 14.25 22.32 18.18
N THR A 322 13.36 22.67 19.10
CA THR A 322 13.34 22.05 20.43
C THR A 322 12.96 20.57 20.34
N LEU A 323 11.96 20.25 19.53
CA LEU A 323 11.52 18.88 19.29
C LEU A 323 12.59 18.04 18.55
N LEU A 324 13.35 18.65 17.64
CA LEU A 324 14.42 17.96 16.92
C LEU A 324 15.53 17.49 17.88
N ARG A 325 15.83 18.29 18.92
CA ARG A 325 16.79 17.88 19.96
C ARG A 325 16.28 16.71 20.79
N GLU A 326 14.99 16.70 21.14
CA GLU A 326 14.38 15.56 21.82
C GLU A 326 14.31 14.32 20.91
N PHE A 327 14.11 14.50 19.61
CA PHE A 327 14.21 13.44 18.61
C PHE A 327 15.62 12.84 18.56
N VAL A 328 16.68 13.66 18.43
CA VAL A 328 18.08 13.19 18.41
C VAL A 328 18.41 12.45 19.71
N LYS A 329 18.01 13.00 20.86
CA LYS A 329 18.19 12.35 22.15
C LYS A 329 17.45 11.00 22.23
N ALA A 330 16.24 10.91 21.68
CA ALA A 330 15.50 9.65 21.62
C ALA A 330 16.19 8.63 20.70
N ALA A 331 16.70 9.09 19.55
CA ALA A 331 17.41 8.25 18.59
C ALA A 331 18.68 7.65 19.20
N ASN A 332 19.49 8.47 19.88
CA ASN A 332 20.72 8.04 20.54
C ASN A 332 20.47 7.08 21.73
N ALA A 333 19.25 7.06 22.28
CA ALA A 333 18.89 6.14 23.35
C ALA A 333 18.52 4.75 22.84
N VAL A 334 18.29 4.57 21.53
CA VAL A 334 17.95 3.28 20.91
C VAL A 334 19.24 2.58 20.51
N GLU A 335 19.44 1.36 21.02
CA GLU A 335 20.57 0.51 20.65
C GLU A 335 20.50 0.15 19.15
N ASP A 336 21.65 0.20 18.47
CA ASP A 336 21.79 -0.10 17.04
C ASP A 336 20.83 0.67 16.11
N PHE A 337 20.46 1.89 16.49
CA PHE A 337 19.59 2.73 15.67
C PHE A 337 20.23 3.09 14.32
N THR A 338 19.61 2.65 13.22
CA THR A 338 20.09 2.93 11.86
C THR A 338 19.33 4.06 11.17
N GLY A 339 18.13 4.38 11.64
CA GLY A 339 17.25 5.39 11.03
C GLY A 339 16.39 4.93 9.85
N ASP A 340 16.47 3.65 9.46
CA ASP A 340 15.71 3.07 8.34
C ASP A 340 14.52 2.19 8.80
N ASN A 341 14.52 1.72 10.04
CA ASN A 341 13.44 0.89 10.58
C ASN A 341 12.20 1.75 10.89
N ALA A 342 11.09 1.39 10.25
CA ALA A 342 9.82 2.11 10.32
C ALA A 342 8.64 1.22 10.72
N SER A 343 8.88 0.03 11.28
CA SER A 343 7.83 -0.90 11.70
C SER A 343 7.78 -1.02 13.23
N PHE A 344 6.56 -1.03 13.79
CA PHE A 344 6.32 -1.18 15.22
C PHE A 344 5.34 -2.31 15.49
N ASP A 345 5.62 -3.11 16.52
CA ASP A 345 4.70 -4.15 17.00
C ASP A 345 3.72 -3.54 18.01
N LEU A 346 2.44 -3.92 17.90
CA LEU A 346 1.35 -3.48 18.79
C LEU A 346 0.93 -4.55 19.81
N ASN A 347 1.63 -5.67 19.88
CA ASN A 347 1.31 -6.76 20.79
C ASN A 347 1.32 -6.30 22.26
N ALA A 348 0.28 -6.69 23.00
CA ALA A 348 0.06 -6.25 24.38
C ALA A 348 0.94 -6.97 25.43
N ASP A 349 1.77 -7.94 25.03
CA ASP A 349 2.53 -8.78 25.96
C ASP A 349 3.93 -9.10 25.41
N ASP A 350 4.96 -8.48 26.01
CA ASP A 350 6.38 -8.81 25.78
C ASP A 350 6.73 -10.23 26.29
N SER A 351 5.78 -10.94 26.92
CA SER A 351 6.02 -12.21 27.63
C SER A 351 5.63 -13.48 26.89
N SER A 352 5.00 -13.40 25.70
CA SER A 352 4.69 -14.62 24.93
C SER A 352 5.80 -14.94 23.93
N GLU A 353 6.74 -15.79 24.33
CA GLU A 353 7.75 -16.47 23.48
C GLU A 353 7.13 -17.44 22.44
N SER A 354 5.99 -17.09 21.84
CA SER A 354 5.45 -17.85 20.72
C SER A 354 5.98 -17.23 19.44
N GLU A 355 7.02 -17.85 18.86
CA GLU A 355 7.65 -17.49 17.57
C GLU A 355 6.68 -17.48 16.38
N ALA A 356 5.40 -17.79 16.58
CA ALA A 356 4.33 -17.77 15.59
C ALA A 356 3.17 -16.82 15.95
N ALA A 357 3.31 -15.95 16.95
CA ALA A 357 2.29 -14.95 17.24
C ALA A 357 2.17 -14.03 16.02
N GLU A 358 1.07 -14.17 15.27
CA GLU A 358 0.76 -13.34 14.12
C GLU A 358 0.77 -11.86 14.55
N GLN A 359 1.87 -11.14 14.28
CA GLN A 359 2.13 -9.82 14.85
C GLN A 359 1.22 -8.75 14.20
N PHE A 360 0.80 -7.77 15.01
CA PHE A 360 0.13 -6.57 14.51
C PHE A 360 1.18 -5.49 14.29
N ILE A 361 1.79 -5.50 13.10
CA ILE A 361 2.84 -4.56 12.72
C ILE A 361 2.22 -3.32 12.08
N VAL A 362 2.68 -2.15 12.49
CA VAL A 362 2.35 -0.87 11.88
C VAL A 362 3.58 -0.26 11.21
N GLU A 363 3.46 -0.03 9.92
CA GLU A 363 4.47 0.70 9.14
C GLU A 363 4.26 2.21 9.21
N ALA A 364 5.39 2.88 9.34
CA ALA A 364 5.53 4.23 9.78
C ALA A 364 6.61 4.94 8.94
N GLU A 365 6.46 4.94 7.62
CA GLU A 365 7.45 5.52 6.70
C GLU A 365 7.68 7.03 6.90
N ILE A 366 6.66 7.75 7.39
CA ILE A 366 6.77 9.19 7.69
C ILE A 366 7.76 9.51 8.82
N PHE A 367 8.26 8.47 9.51
CA PHE A 367 9.14 8.57 10.67
C PHE A 367 10.61 8.35 10.32
N ARG A 368 10.93 8.19 9.03
CA ARG A 368 12.31 7.98 8.56
C ARG A 368 13.18 9.21 8.82
N LEU A 369 14.42 8.95 9.22
CA LEU A 369 15.42 9.94 9.60
C LEU A 369 15.71 10.95 8.46
N ASP A 370 15.73 10.46 7.22
CA ASP A 370 16.02 11.24 6.03
C ASP A 370 14.97 12.35 5.78
N GLY A 371 13.67 12.02 5.87
CA GLY A 371 12.58 12.97 5.70
C GLY A 371 12.62 14.11 6.72
N ILE A 372 12.95 13.78 7.97
CA ILE A 372 13.06 14.74 9.07
C ILE A 372 14.21 15.72 8.82
N PHE A 373 15.42 15.22 8.58
CA PHE A 373 16.58 16.09 8.37
C PHE A 373 16.53 16.88 7.05
N ALA A 374 15.94 16.32 6.00
CA ALA A 374 15.68 17.07 4.77
C ALA A 374 14.74 18.25 5.00
N THR A 375 13.68 18.04 5.79
CA THR A 375 12.69 19.09 6.11
C THR A 375 13.29 20.16 7.01
N MET A 376 14.04 19.76 8.04
CA MET A 376 14.71 20.72 8.93
C MET A 376 15.82 21.50 8.21
N ALA A 377 16.52 20.88 7.25
CA ALA A 377 17.50 21.58 6.42
C ALA A 377 16.86 22.68 5.55
N HIS A 378 15.62 22.50 5.10
CA HIS A 378 14.90 23.55 4.39
C HIS A 378 14.58 24.77 5.26
N LEU A 379 14.46 24.59 6.58
CA LEU A 379 14.30 25.69 7.53
C LEU A 379 15.64 26.39 7.80
N ASP A 380 16.67 25.62 8.15
CA ASP A 380 18.02 26.13 8.43
C ASP A 380 19.04 24.99 8.27
N PHE A 381 19.81 25.04 7.19
CA PHE A 381 20.76 23.98 6.83
C PHE A 381 21.87 23.80 7.87
N ASP A 382 22.45 24.90 8.36
CA ASP A 382 23.58 24.84 9.28
C ASP A 382 23.15 24.26 10.63
N LYS A 383 21.96 24.63 11.12
CA LYS A 383 21.39 24.04 12.33
C LYS A 383 21.02 22.57 12.12
N ALA A 384 20.44 22.20 10.97
CA ALA A 384 20.13 20.80 10.68
C ALA A 384 21.40 19.93 10.64
N LEU A 385 22.51 20.43 10.07
CA LEU A 385 23.80 19.74 10.09
C LEU A 385 24.39 19.62 11.51
N ALA A 386 24.24 20.64 12.34
CA ALA A 386 24.70 20.58 13.72
C ALA A 386 23.98 19.47 14.51
N GLU A 387 22.64 19.37 14.35
CA GLU A 387 21.85 18.32 14.98
C GLU A 387 22.11 16.94 14.35
N ALA A 388 22.37 16.86 13.04
CA ALA A 388 22.73 15.61 12.38
C ALA A 388 24.02 15.03 12.94
N ARG A 389 25.01 15.90 13.23
CA ARG A 389 26.28 15.51 13.84
C ARG A 389 26.16 15.06 15.29
N ALA A 390 25.07 15.44 15.96
CA ALA A 390 24.80 15.05 17.34
C ALA A 390 24.15 13.65 17.45
N LEU A 391 23.81 13.01 16.33
CA LEU A 391 23.38 11.60 16.33
C LEU A 391 24.57 10.67 16.64
N ASP A 392 24.31 9.69 17.50
CA ASP A 392 25.28 8.64 17.82
C ASP A 392 25.26 7.55 16.74
N GLY A 393 26.45 7.11 16.33
CA GLY A 393 26.64 6.09 15.30
C GLY A 393 26.88 6.66 13.90
N ASP A 394 27.83 6.05 13.19
CA ASP A 394 28.27 6.52 11.87
C ASP A 394 27.15 6.47 10.83
N VAL A 395 26.28 5.46 10.90
CA VAL A 395 25.18 5.24 9.95
C VAL A 395 24.10 6.32 10.05
N PRO A 396 23.40 6.52 11.19
CA PRO A 396 22.36 7.54 11.31
C PRO A 396 22.92 8.96 11.09
N GLN A 397 24.14 9.24 11.54
CA GLN A 397 24.81 10.51 11.30
C GLN A 397 25.04 10.77 9.80
N ALA A 398 25.56 9.78 9.07
CA ALA A 398 25.76 9.87 7.63
C ALA A 398 24.44 10.03 6.87
N PHE A 399 23.41 9.24 7.23
CA PHE A 399 22.08 9.31 6.65
C PHE A 399 21.47 10.72 6.81
N ALA A 400 21.46 11.26 8.02
CA ALA A 400 20.94 12.60 8.32
C ALA A 400 21.71 13.69 7.56
N THR A 401 23.04 13.61 7.53
CA THR A 401 23.91 14.58 6.84
C THR A 401 23.67 14.57 5.32
N ILE A 402 23.60 13.38 4.71
CA ILE A 402 23.33 13.22 3.28
C ILE A 402 21.93 13.75 2.95
N ALA A 403 20.91 13.44 3.76
CA ALA A 403 19.55 13.91 3.55
C ALA A 403 19.46 15.44 3.61
N ALA A 404 20.09 16.07 4.61
CA ALA A 404 20.15 17.53 4.72
C ALA A 404 20.85 18.18 3.52
N ALA A 405 22.02 17.65 3.10
CA ALA A 405 22.76 18.15 1.95
C ALA A 405 21.96 18.01 0.64
N ARG A 406 21.33 16.85 0.45
CA ARG A 406 20.51 16.56 -0.73
C ARG A 406 19.33 17.50 -0.84
N ALA A 407 18.64 17.79 0.26
CA ALA A 407 17.51 18.72 0.27
C ALA A 407 17.89 20.13 -0.24
N ILE A 408 19.08 20.63 0.12
CA ILE A 408 19.56 21.92 -0.36
C ILE A 408 20.00 21.87 -1.82
N LEU A 409 20.72 20.82 -2.23
CA LEU A 409 21.16 20.66 -3.62
C LEU A 409 19.97 20.53 -4.59
N GLU A 410 18.93 19.79 -4.21
CA GLU A 410 17.70 19.65 -5.01
C GLU A 410 16.92 20.97 -5.10
N ARG A 411 16.99 21.83 -4.07
CA ARG A 411 16.41 23.18 -4.10
C ARG A 411 17.18 24.10 -5.05
N GLN A 412 18.50 23.96 -5.12
CA GLN A 412 19.37 24.81 -5.96
C GLN A 412 19.38 24.38 -7.42
N ASN A 413 19.22 23.08 -7.71
CA ASN A 413 19.22 22.54 -9.07
C ASN A 413 17.94 21.74 -9.37
N PRO A 414 16.83 22.40 -9.73
CA PRO A 414 15.57 21.72 -10.06
C PRO A 414 15.68 20.80 -11.29
N GLU A 415 16.71 20.95 -12.13
CA GLU A 415 16.97 20.09 -13.30
C GLU A 415 17.34 18.64 -12.93
N PHE A 416 17.81 18.38 -11.70
CA PHE A 416 18.07 17.01 -11.22
C PHE A 416 16.77 16.21 -10.96
N ARG A 417 15.59 16.85 -10.93
CA ARG A 417 14.30 16.13 -10.90
C ARG A 417 13.98 15.43 -12.22
N SER A 418 14.62 15.82 -13.32
CA SER A 418 14.29 15.31 -14.67
C SER A 418 15.15 14.13 -15.12
N GLN A 419 16.18 13.74 -14.35
CA GLN A 419 17.14 12.68 -14.72
C GLN A 419 17.08 11.41 -13.86
N LYS A 420 16.18 11.33 -12.88
CA LYS A 420 15.91 10.06 -12.16
C LYS A 420 14.61 9.41 -12.64
N SER A 421 14.63 9.00 -13.90
CA SER A 421 13.80 7.93 -14.45
C SER A 421 14.38 7.54 -15.81
N GLU A 422 15.54 6.90 -15.80
CA GLU A 422 15.98 6.00 -16.87
C GLU A 422 16.04 4.58 -16.32
#